data_AF-A0A1L9RDF5-F1
#
_entry.id   AF-A0A1L9RDF5-F1
#
_cell.length_a   1.000
_cell.length_b   1.000
_cell.length_c   1.000
_cell.angle_alpha   90.00
_cell.angle_beta   90.00
_cell.angle_gamma   90.00
#
_symmetry.space_group_name_H-M   'P 1'
#
loop_
_entity.id
_entity.type
_entity.pdbx_description
1 polymer ?
#
loop_
_entity_poly.entity_id
_entity_poly.type
_entity_poly.pdbx_seq_one_letter_code
_entity_poly.pdbx_strand_id
1 'polypeptide(L)'
;MPPREKKKTLSPEDQLRLMEEYNISFDGPIPPRDWPARYRENLEKIHQIARETYDDYGKDGRLADRLTVLPNIAQVKRRAWELRNEAYRCRRQMVNEATWRSSTESFVTAQFNAEVVW
;
A
#
# COMPACT_ATOMS: atom_id res chain seq x y z
N MET A 1 1.64 16.64 -17.29
CA MET A 1 1.86 16.62 -15.83
C MET A 1 2.06 18.05 -15.36
N PRO A 2 1.41 18.51 -14.27
CA PRO A 2 1.73 19.83 -13.74
C PRO A 2 3.15 19.82 -13.17
N PRO A 3 3.86 20.97 -13.18
CA PRO A 3 5.22 21.05 -12.63
C PRO A 3 5.19 20.73 -11.13
N ARG A 4 6.10 19.85 -10.66
CA ARG A 4 6.33 19.69 -9.22
C ARG A 4 6.91 21.02 -8.71
N GLU A 5 6.11 21.79 -7.99
CA GLU A 5 6.60 22.97 -7.27
C GLU A 5 7.75 22.52 -6.37
N LYS A 6 8.94 23.09 -6.59
CA LYS A 6 10.09 22.88 -5.72
C LYS A 6 9.70 23.46 -4.37
N LYS A 7 9.51 22.60 -3.36
CA LYS A 7 9.29 23.05 -1.97
C LYS A 7 10.41 24.03 -1.63
N LYS A 8 10.08 25.31 -1.41
CA LYS A 8 11.04 26.31 -0.96
C LYS A 8 11.58 25.83 0.38
N THR A 9 12.84 25.41 0.39
CA THR A 9 13.55 25.09 1.63
C THR A 9 13.76 26.40 2.36
N LEU A 10 13.14 26.55 3.53
CA LEU A 10 13.32 27.70 4.41
C LEU A 10 14.80 27.83 4.79
N SER A 11 15.27 29.08 4.92
CA SER A 11 16.58 29.37 5.51
C SER A 11 16.60 28.87 6.97
N PRO A 12 17.75 28.40 7.50
CA PRO A 12 17.86 28.00 8.91
C PRO A 12 17.38 29.08 9.89
N GLU A 13 17.57 30.36 9.56
CA GLU A 13 17.12 31.50 10.37
C GLU A 13 15.59 31.63 10.40
N ASP A 14 14.94 31.47 9.24
CA ASP A 14 13.47 31.48 9.16
C ASP A 14 12.87 30.28 9.89
N GLN A 15 13.55 29.12 9.85
CA GLN A 15 13.14 27.94 10.59
C GLN A 15 13.21 28.18 12.11
N LEU A 16 14.29 28.76 12.62
CA LEU A 16 14.43 29.09 14.04
C LEU A 16 13.36 30.09 14.49
N ARG A 17 13.12 31.15 13.72
CA ARG A 17 12.06 32.13 14.02
C ARG A 17 10.69 31.47 14.10
N LEU A 18 10.37 30.58 13.16
CA LEU A 18 9.10 29.84 13.16
C LEU A 18 9.02 28.87 14.36
N MET A 19 10.12 28.21 14.72
CA MET A 19 10.15 27.32 15.88
C MET A 19 9.87 28.09 17.17
N GLU A 20 10.43 29.29 17.34
CA GLU A 20 10.16 30.16 18.48
C GLU A 20 8.71 30.69 18.46
N GLU A 21 8.25 31.20 17.31
CA GLU A 21 6.90 31.77 17.15
C GLU A 21 5.78 30.76 17.46
N TYR A 22 5.95 29.52 17.01
CA TYR A 22 4.99 28.44 17.23
C TYR A 22 5.30 27.58 18.46
N ASN A 23 6.31 27.94 19.25
CA ASN A 23 6.78 27.18 20.42
C ASN A 23 7.00 25.69 20.12
N ILE A 24 7.63 25.40 18.98
CA ILE A 24 7.95 24.06 18.50
C ILE A 24 9.36 23.70 19.00
N SER A 25 9.45 22.77 19.96
CA SER A 25 10.71 22.09 20.26
C SER A 25 10.76 20.74 19.54
N PHE A 26 11.89 20.47 18.89
CA PHE A 26 12.23 19.11 18.47
C PHE A 26 13.12 18.51 19.54
N ASP A 27 12.48 17.99 20.57
CA ASP A 27 13.18 17.11 21.49
C ASP A 27 13.64 15.91 20.64
N GLY A 28 14.95 15.65 20.62
CA GLY A 28 15.51 14.46 19.96
C GLY A 28 14.80 13.18 20.43
N PRO A 29 15.06 12.02 19.82
CA PRO A 29 14.29 10.79 20.08
C PRO A 29 14.07 10.55 21.58
N ILE A 30 12.86 10.86 22.04
CA ILE A 30 12.49 10.75 23.45
C ILE A 30 12.41 9.25 23.75
N PRO A 31 13.15 8.72 24.75
CA PRO A 31 13.03 7.32 25.09
C PRO A 31 11.59 7.05 25.57
N PRO A 32 11.00 5.87 25.30
CA PRO A 32 9.57 5.61 25.55
C PRO A 32 9.09 5.88 26.99
N ARG A 33 10.01 5.83 27.97
CA ARG A 33 9.76 6.15 29.38
C ARG A 33 9.41 7.61 29.64
N ASP A 34 9.92 8.51 28.80
CA ASP A 34 9.79 9.97 28.94
C ASP A 34 8.62 10.49 28.08
N TRP A 35 7.90 9.60 27.38
CA TRP A 35 6.74 9.97 26.58
C TRP A 35 5.54 10.33 27.47
N PRO A 36 4.77 11.37 27.15
CA PRO A 36 3.59 11.74 27.93
C PRO A 36 2.63 10.55 28.09
N ALA A 37 2.24 10.26 29.34
CA ALA A 37 1.41 9.10 29.68
C ALA A 37 0.09 9.05 28.88
N ARG A 38 -0.48 10.23 28.59
CA ARG A 38 -1.70 10.39 27.76
C ARG A 38 -1.59 9.82 26.34
N TYR A 39 -0.39 9.62 25.82
CA TYR A 39 -0.14 9.10 24.47
C TYR A 39 0.54 7.72 24.47
N ARG A 40 0.70 7.08 25.64
CA ARG A 40 1.38 5.79 25.77
C ARG A 40 0.73 4.72 24.90
N GLU A 41 -0.60 4.65 24.88
CA GLU A 41 -1.35 3.70 24.07
C GLU A 41 -1.10 3.88 22.55
N ASN A 42 -1.03 5.14 22.09
CA ASN A 42 -0.73 5.43 20.69
C ASN A 42 0.71 5.05 20.34
N LEU A 43 1.66 5.32 21.24
CA LEU A 43 3.06 4.95 21.05
C LEU A 43 3.23 3.42 20.99
N GLU A 44 2.54 2.68 21.85
CA GLU A 44 2.53 1.23 21.84
C GLU A 44 1.99 0.67 20.52
N LYS A 45 0.89 1.22 20.01
CA LYS A 45 0.33 0.85 18.70
C LYS A 45 1.32 1.13 17.56
N ILE A 46 1.97 2.29 17.55
CA ILE A 46 2.97 2.65 16.53
C ILE A 46 4.15 1.67 16.57
N HIS A 47 4.66 1.35 17.76
CA HIS A 47 5.73 0.38 17.91
C HIS A 47 5.30 -1.04 17.53
N GLN A 48 4.05 -1.40 17.78
CA GLN A 48 3.48 -2.67 17.35
C GLN A 48 3.48 -2.76 15.81
N ILE A 49 2.97 -1.73 15.12
CA ILE A 49 2.99 -1.66 13.65
C ILE A 49 4.41 -1.71 13.10
N ALA A 50 5.36 -1.01 13.73
CA ALA A 50 6.76 -1.02 13.31
C ALA A 50 7.44 -2.39 13.46
N ARG A 51 6.93 -3.25 14.36
CA ARG A 51 7.42 -4.61 14.57
C ARG A 51 6.71 -5.64 13.72
N GLU A 52 5.57 -5.31 13.11
CA GLU A 52 4.87 -6.20 12.18
C GLU A 52 5.75 -6.38 10.93
N THR A 53 6.22 -7.60 10.72
CA THR A 53 6.95 -7.96 9.50
C THR A 53 5.96 -8.44 8.42
N TYR A 54 6.41 -8.49 7.17
CA TYR A 54 5.60 -9.05 6.09
C TYR A 54 5.15 -10.49 6.38
N ASP A 55 6.00 -11.27 7.05
CA ASP A 55 5.68 -12.65 7.44
C ASP A 55 4.63 -12.73 8.55
N ASP A 56 4.43 -11.65 9.32
CA ASP A 56 3.37 -11.56 10.33
C ASP A 56 2.02 -11.17 9.71
N TYR A 57 2.04 -10.66 8.47
CA TYR A 57 0.88 -10.29 7.67
C TYR A 57 0.11 -11.53 7.15
N GLY A 58 -0.47 -12.30 8.07
CA GLY A 58 -1.21 -13.53 7.75
C GLY A 58 -1.39 -14.52 8.90
N LYS A 59 -0.58 -14.41 9.96
CA LYS A 59 -0.57 -15.36 11.08
C LYS A 59 -1.75 -15.19 12.04
N ASP A 60 -2.23 -13.96 12.20
CA ASP A 60 -3.21 -13.61 13.26
C ASP A 60 -4.67 -13.95 12.92
N GLY A 61 -4.95 -14.69 11.84
CA GLY A 61 -6.32 -14.99 11.41
C GLY A 61 -7.12 -13.76 10.93
N ARG A 62 -6.66 -12.54 11.22
CA ARG A 62 -7.17 -11.26 10.68
C ARG A 62 -7.11 -11.21 9.16
N LEU A 63 -6.20 -11.96 8.54
CA LEU A 63 -6.21 -12.14 7.09
C LEU A 63 -7.45 -12.91 6.66
N ALA A 64 -7.85 -13.99 7.34
CA ALA A 64 -9.09 -14.70 7.03
C ALA A 64 -10.33 -13.78 7.16
N ASP A 65 -10.35 -12.91 8.18
CA ASP A 65 -11.41 -11.92 8.42
C ASP A 65 -11.37 -10.68 7.48
N ARG A 66 -10.21 -10.38 6.88
CA ARG A 66 -10.11 -9.41 5.77
C ARG A 66 -10.39 -10.06 4.41
N LEU A 67 -10.13 -11.36 4.29
CA LEU A 67 -10.40 -12.13 3.10
C LEU A 67 -11.91 -12.46 2.98
N THR A 68 -12.66 -12.48 4.08
CA THR A 68 -14.14 -12.49 4.03
C THR A 68 -14.72 -11.21 3.42
N VAL A 69 -14.01 -10.08 3.46
CA VAL A 69 -14.40 -8.82 2.78
C VAL A 69 -14.22 -8.89 1.27
N LEU A 70 -13.48 -9.87 0.76
CA LEU A 70 -13.36 -10.14 -0.67
C LEU A 70 -14.08 -11.47 -0.96
N PRO A 71 -15.42 -11.46 -1.16
CA PRO A 71 -16.21 -12.67 -1.41
C PRO A 71 -15.73 -13.51 -2.61
N ASN A 72 -14.76 -13.01 -3.38
CA ASN A 72 -14.25 -13.63 -4.60
C ASN A 72 -12.72 -13.82 -4.68
N ILE A 73 -11.96 -13.87 -3.59
CA ILE A 73 -10.50 -14.14 -3.68
C ILE A 73 -10.18 -15.41 -4.46
N ALA A 74 -10.95 -16.48 -4.29
CA ALA A 74 -10.74 -17.71 -5.03
C ALA A 74 -10.90 -17.47 -6.55
N GLN A 75 -11.89 -16.66 -6.95
CA GLN A 75 -12.10 -16.26 -8.34
C GLN A 75 -11.00 -15.34 -8.86
N VAL A 76 -10.55 -14.37 -8.05
CA VAL A 76 -9.43 -13.47 -8.40
C VAL A 76 -8.13 -14.27 -8.59
N LYS A 77 -7.81 -15.18 -7.68
CA LYS A 77 -6.65 -16.08 -7.77
C LYS A 77 -6.73 -16.96 -9.01
N ARG A 78 -7.90 -17.54 -9.30
CA ARG A 78 -8.13 -18.35 -10.49
C ARG A 78 -7.94 -17.54 -11.77
N ARG A 79 -8.53 -16.35 -11.88
CA ARG A 79 -8.36 -15.47 -13.05
C ARG A 79 -6.91 -15.05 -13.25
N ALA A 80 -6.21 -14.69 -12.18
CA ALA A 80 -4.79 -14.34 -12.24
C ALA A 80 -3.94 -15.53 -12.73
N TRP A 81 -4.27 -16.75 -12.31
CA TRP A 81 -3.61 -17.97 -12.78
C TRP A 81 -3.87 -18.24 -14.27
N GLU A 82 -5.11 -18.08 -14.72
CA GLU A 82 -5.50 -18.23 -16.14
C GLU A 82 -4.78 -17.21 -17.02
N LEU A 83 -4.80 -15.92 -16.65
CA LEU A 83 -4.10 -14.85 -17.37
C LEU A 83 -2.59 -15.11 -17.45
N ARG A 84 -1.98 -15.54 -16.34
CA ARG A 84 -0.56 -15.88 -16.31
C ARG A 84 -0.26 -16.97 -17.33
N ASN A 85 -0.99 -18.08 -17.30
CA ASN A 85 -0.72 -19.21 -18.20
C ASN A 85 -0.86 -18.81 -19.67
N GLU A 86 -1.86 -17.99 -19.98
CA GLU A 86 -2.11 -17.52 -21.33
C GLU A 86 -1.02 -16.56 -21.83
N ALA A 87 -0.57 -15.63 -20.98
CA ALA A 87 0.56 -14.76 -21.28
C ALA A 87 1.86 -15.57 -21.48
N TYR A 88 2.10 -16.60 -20.66
CA TYR A 88 3.25 -17.50 -20.83
C TYR A 88 3.16 -18.31 -22.13
N ARG A 89 1.95 -18.72 -22.55
CA ARG A 89 1.72 -19.40 -23.83
C ARG A 89 2.04 -18.48 -25.00
N CYS A 90 1.48 -17.27 -25.00
CA CYS A 90 1.73 -16.26 -26.03
C CYS A 90 3.22 -15.91 -26.13
N ARG A 91 3.92 -15.79 -24.99
CA ARG A 91 5.37 -15.58 -24.94
C ARG A 91 6.15 -16.75 -25.57
N ARG A 92 5.81 -18.00 -25.23
CA ARG A 92 6.48 -19.19 -25.78
C ARG A 92 6.27 -19.35 -27.28
N GLN A 93 5.10 -18.98 -27.77
CA GLN A 93 4.74 -19.06 -29.19
C GLN A 93 5.21 -17.84 -29.99
N MET A 94 5.81 -16.83 -29.34
CA MET A 94 6.26 -15.57 -29.96
C MET A 94 5.18 -14.94 -30.86
N VAL A 95 3.92 -15.00 -30.42
CA VAL A 95 2.81 -14.47 -31.22
C VAL A 95 2.84 -12.95 -31.25
N ASN A 96 2.29 -12.37 -32.32
CA ASN A 96 2.23 -10.92 -32.49
C ASN A 96 1.30 -10.25 -31.47
N GLU A 97 1.37 -8.92 -31.40
CA GLU A 97 0.59 -8.11 -30.47
C GLU A 97 -0.93 -8.34 -30.59
N ALA A 98 -1.45 -8.47 -31.82
CA ALA A 98 -2.87 -8.67 -32.05
C ALA A 98 -3.37 -9.97 -31.40
N THR A 99 -2.60 -11.06 -31.54
CA THR A 99 -2.91 -12.34 -30.89
C THR A 99 -2.75 -12.26 -29.36
N TRP A 100 -1.74 -11.53 -28.87
CA TRP A 100 -1.56 -11.27 -27.44
C TRP A 100 -2.78 -10.58 -26.84
N ARG A 101 -3.24 -9.49 -27.47
CA ARG A 101 -4.43 -8.75 -27.03
C ARG A 101 -5.66 -9.64 -27.06
N SER A 102 -5.93 -10.29 -28.19
CA SER A 102 -7.10 -11.17 -28.31
C SER A 102 -7.13 -12.28 -27.25
N SER A 103 -5.97 -12.78 -26.83
CA SER A 103 -5.87 -13.89 -25.88
C SER A 103 -5.89 -13.45 -24.42
N THR A 104 -5.47 -12.21 -24.10
CA THR A 104 -5.28 -11.76 -22.71
C THR A 104 -6.26 -10.67 -22.26
N GLU A 105 -6.78 -9.87 -23.19
CA GLU A 105 -7.59 -8.68 -22.89
C GLU A 105 -8.93 -9.02 -22.23
N SER A 106 -9.53 -10.16 -22.56
CA SER A 106 -10.76 -10.65 -21.93
C SER A 106 -10.60 -10.95 -20.43
N PHE A 107 -9.45 -11.51 -20.02
CA PHE A 107 -9.17 -11.80 -18.61
C PHE A 107 -9.02 -10.52 -17.77
N VAL A 108 -8.44 -9.48 -18.36
CA VAL A 108 -8.24 -8.18 -17.71
C VAL A 108 -9.55 -7.38 -17.70
N THR A 109 -10.33 -7.42 -18.77
CA THR A 109 -11.58 -6.64 -18.88
C THR A 109 -12.75 -7.27 -18.14
N ALA A 110 -12.76 -8.60 -17.96
CA ALA A 110 -13.79 -9.31 -17.18
C ALA A 110 -13.90 -8.84 -15.71
N GLN A 111 -12.87 -8.19 -15.16
CA GLN A 111 -12.95 -7.61 -13.81
C GLN A 111 -13.83 -6.35 -13.77
N PHE A 112 -13.92 -5.61 -14.87
CA PHE A 112 -14.71 -4.38 -14.97
C PHE A 112 -16.17 -4.64 -15.35
N ASN A 113 -16.46 -5.82 -15.92
CA ASN A 113 -17.81 -6.27 -16.26
C ASN A 113 -18.51 -7.06 -15.13
N ALA A 114 -17.79 -7.40 -14.06
CA ALA A 114 -18.42 -7.96 -12.88
C ALA A 114 -19.11 -6.80 -12.14
N GLU A 115 -20.45 -6.76 -12.18
CA GLU A 115 -21.25 -5.78 -11.44
C GLU A 115 -20.74 -5.63 -10.01
N VAL A 116 -20.39 -4.40 -9.63
CA VAL A 116 -20.16 -4.03 -8.24
C VAL A 116 -21.53 -4.04 -7.57
N VAL A 117 -21.94 -5.19 -7.06
CA VAL A 117 -23.10 -5.28 -6.16
C VAL A 117 -22.63 -4.72 -4.81
N TRP A 118 -23.14 -3.55 -4.45
CA TRP A 118 -22.94 -2.89 -3.16
C TRP A 118 -23.75 -3.57 -2.05
#